data_AF-A0AAV7JRM1-F1
#
_entry.id   AF-A0AAV7JRM1-F1
#
_cell.length_a   1.000
_cell.length_b   1.000
_cell.length_c   1.000
_cell.angle_alpha   90.00
_cell.angle_beta   90.00
_cell.angle_gamma   90.00
#
_symmetry.space_group_name_H-M   'P 1'
#
loop_
_entity.id
_entity.type
_entity.pdbx_description
1 polymer ?
#
loop_
_entity_poly.entity_id
_entity_poly.type
_entity_poly.pdbx_seq_one_letter_code
_entity_poly.pdbx_strand_id
1 'polypeptide(L)'
;MSSIWSKVLVAIDQRNQILQARKATIDVEVSNLKSLLKDSKELREKWSLILSECTLVASAAIIPAEFLTKRKESEELFYNEPQDEKMAESTANDQSAESEEELAFMQNVIYVIVDSVITGLTKRYDSANSINDLYSFLWRYLN
;
A
#
# COMPACT_ATOMS: atom_id res chain seq x y z
N MET A 1 -2.98 -5.53 -7.01
CA MET A 1 -3.61 -4.19 -7.07
C MET A 1 -4.97 -4.11 -6.40
N SER A 2 -5.98 -4.84 -6.88
CA SER A 2 -7.34 -4.81 -6.31
C SER A 2 -7.37 -5.15 -4.80
N SER A 3 -6.55 -6.10 -4.34
CA SER A 3 -6.48 -6.48 -2.92
C SER A 3 -6.12 -5.32 -1.98
N ILE A 4 -5.14 -4.50 -2.34
CA ILE A 4 -4.72 -3.34 -1.52
C ILE A 4 -5.83 -2.30 -1.44
N TRP A 5 -6.41 -1.95 -2.59
CA TRP A 5 -7.55 -1.04 -2.63
C TRP A 5 -8.74 -1.58 -1.85
N SER A 6 -9.05 -2.87 -1.96
CA SER A 6 -10.12 -3.49 -1.19
C SER A 6 -9.87 -3.37 0.31
N LYS A 7 -8.65 -3.66 0.78
CA LYS A 7 -8.31 -3.55 2.21
C LYS A 7 -8.39 -2.09 2.70
N VAL A 8 -7.88 -1.13 1.92
CA VAL A 8 -7.98 0.30 2.23
C VAL A 8 -9.44 0.78 2.28
N LEU A 9 -10.22 0.50 1.24
CA LEU A 9 -11.59 0.98 1.11
C LEU A 9 -12.52 0.37 2.16
N VAL A 10 -12.35 -0.92 2.47
CA VAL A 10 -13.12 -1.58 3.54
C VAL A 10 -12.81 -0.94 4.90
N ALA A 11 -11.53 -0.69 5.20
CA ALA A 11 -11.17 -0.03 6.46
C ALA A 11 -11.77 1.38 6.56
N ILE A 12 -11.74 2.15 5.47
CA ILE A 12 -12.36 3.48 5.40
C ILE A 12 -13.89 3.39 5.59
N ASP A 13 -14.55 2.46 4.91
CA ASP A 13 -16.01 2.31 4.97
C ASP A 13 -16.49 1.96 6.39
N GLN A 14 -15.81 1.01 7.05
CA GLN A 14 -16.13 0.63 8.43
C GLN A 14 -16.09 1.82 9.40
N ARG A 15 -15.11 2.72 9.24
CA ARG A 15 -15.01 3.92 10.10
C ARG A 15 -16.03 4.97 9.68
N ASN A 16 -16.28 5.14 8.38
CA ASN A 16 -17.28 6.07 7.89
C ASN A 16 -18.68 5.74 8.40
N GLN A 17 -19.06 4.46 8.50
CA GLN A 17 -20.34 4.05 9.06
C GLN A 17 -20.50 4.52 10.52
N ILE A 18 -19.42 4.49 11.31
CA ILE A 18 -19.41 4.99 12.69
C ILE A 18 -19.52 6.52 12.72
N LEU A 19 -18.77 7.22 11.86
CA LEU A 19 -18.78 8.68 11.78
C LEU A 19 -20.13 9.24 11.30
N GLN A 20 -20.83 8.49 10.44
CA GLN A 20 -22.15 8.87 9.93
C GLN A 20 -23.28 8.53 10.92
N ALA A 21 -22.98 7.87 12.04
CA ALA A 21 -23.98 7.62 13.08
C ALA A 21 -24.47 8.96 13.67
N ARG A 22 -25.79 9.08 13.87
CA ARG A 22 -26.51 10.31 14.27
C ARG A 22 -26.02 11.02 15.55
N LYS A 23 -25.11 10.42 16.31
CA LYS A 23 -24.57 10.90 17.59
C LYS A 23 -23.05 10.71 17.70
N ALA A 24 -22.33 10.59 16.59
CA ALA A 24 -20.88 10.55 16.64
C ALA A 24 -20.34 11.87 17.23
N THR A 25 -19.67 11.76 18.37
CA THR A 25 -19.02 12.90 19.03
C THR A 25 -17.61 13.10 18.47
N ILE A 26 -17.06 14.30 18.64
CA ILE A 26 -15.76 14.68 18.06
C ILE A 26 -14.63 13.81 18.61
N ASP A 27 -14.69 13.41 19.88
CA ASP A 27 -13.71 12.49 20.50
C ASP A 27 -13.77 11.09 19.87
N VAL A 28 -14.97 10.61 19.53
CA VAL A 28 -15.17 9.35 18.81
C VAL A 28 -14.61 9.47 17.39
N GLU A 29 -14.80 10.60 16.71
CA GLU A 29 -14.22 10.84 15.40
C GLU A 29 -12.70 10.79 15.43
N VAL A 30 -12.07 11.50 16.37
CA VAL A 30 -10.61 11.52 16.56
C VAL A 30 -10.08 10.11 16.85
N SER A 31 -10.74 9.35 17.72
CA SER A 31 -10.38 7.97 18.04
C SER A 31 -10.44 7.05 16.80
N ASN A 32 -11.49 7.19 15.99
CA ASN A 32 -11.65 6.41 14.76
C ASN A 32 -10.61 6.78 13.70
N LEU A 33 -10.34 8.07 13.50
CA LEU A 33 -9.30 8.54 12.57
C LEU A 33 -7.90 8.06 13.01
N LYS A 34 -7.61 8.10 14.31
CA LYS A 34 -6.35 7.57 14.88
C LYS A 34 -6.19 6.08 14.64
N SER A 35 -7.27 5.32 14.85
CA SER A 35 -7.28 3.87 14.64
C SER A 35 -7.11 3.54 13.16
N LEU A 36 -7.81 4.25 12.26
CA LEU A 36 -7.67 4.09 10.82
C LEU A 36 -6.25 4.43 10.32
N LEU A 37 -5.62 5.44 10.90
CA LEU A 37 -4.24 5.79 10.60
C LEU A 37 -3.28 4.67 11.00
N LYS A 38 -3.51 4.05 12.16
CA LYS A 38 -2.74 2.89 12.62
C LYS A 38 -2.94 1.71 11.67
N ASP A 39 -4.19 1.38 11.34
CA ASP A 39 -4.54 0.30 10.41
C ASP A 39 -3.86 0.50 9.03
N SER A 40 -3.83 1.74 8.54
CA SER A 40 -3.18 2.10 7.26
C SER A 40 -1.66 1.92 7.29
N LYS A 41 -1.01 2.26 8.42
CA LYS A 41 0.43 2.04 8.61
C LYS A 41 0.77 0.55 8.70
N GLU A 42 -0.04 -0.22 9.44
CA GLU A 42 0.13 -1.67 9.50
C GLU A 42 -0.06 -2.33 8.13
N LEU A 43 -1.02 -1.85 7.33
CA LEU A 43 -1.23 -2.34 5.96
C LEU A 43 0.00 -2.10 5.07
N ARG A 44 0.66 -0.95 5.25
CA ARG A 44 1.91 -0.62 4.56
C ARG A 44 3.02 -1.59 4.91
N GLU A 45 3.20 -1.90 6.20
CA GLU A 45 4.24 -2.81 6.69
C GLU A 45 3.98 -4.26 6.25
N LYS A 46 2.71 -4.67 6.21
CA LYS A 46 2.29 -6.04 5.87
C LYS A 46 2.11 -6.26 4.35
N TRP A 47 2.69 -5.41 3.50
CA TRP A 47 2.52 -5.50 2.05
C TRP A 47 2.96 -6.85 1.47
N SER A 48 4.00 -7.47 2.02
CA SER A 48 4.54 -8.76 1.57
C SER A 48 3.54 -9.91 1.79
N LEU A 49 2.76 -9.84 2.87
CA LEU A 49 1.66 -10.77 3.13
C LEU A 49 0.52 -10.59 2.11
N ILE A 50 0.26 -9.35 1.69
CA ILE A 50 -0.76 -9.09 0.65
C ILE A 50 -0.29 -9.63 -0.70
N LEU A 51 1.00 -9.51 -0.99
CA LEU A 51 1.58 -10.07 -2.21
C LEU A 51 1.48 -11.61 -2.19
N SER A 52 1.84 -12.26 -1.09
CA SER A 52 1.76 -13.72 -0.97
C SER A 52 0.32 -14.24 -1.05
N GLU A 53 -0.66 -13.55 -0.45
CA GLU A 53 -2.09 -13.84 -0.64
C GLU A 53 -2.48 -13.77 -2.13
N CYS A 54 -2.04 -12.73 -2.84
CA CYS A 54 -2.34 -12.56 -4.27
C CYS A 54 -1.69 -13.67 -5.11
N THR A 55 -0.44 -14.05 -4.82
CA THR A 55 0.28 -15.13 -5.51
C THR A 55 -0.40 -16.48 -5.26
N LEU A 56 -0.88 -16.73 -4.05
CA LEU A 56 -1.63 -17.95 -3.72
C LEU A 56 -2.95 -18.00 -4.50
N VAL A 57 -3.71 -16.91 -4.55
CA VAL A 57 -4.95 -16.84 -5.34
C VAL A 57 -4.69 -16.98 -6.84
N ALA A 58 -3.62 -16.36 -7.36
CA ALA A 58 -3.23 -16.46 -8.76
C ALA A 58 -2.84 -17.88 -9.15
N SER A 59 -2.05 -18.56 -8.31
CA SER A 59 -1.67 -19.96 -8.54
C SER A 59 -2.89 -20.90 -8.54
N ALA A 60 -3.84 -20.69 -7.63
CA ALA A 60 -5.11 -21.42 -7.61
C ALA A 60 -5.97 -21.16 -8.87
N ALA A 61 -5.87 -19.96 -9.45
CA ALA A 61 -6.58 -19.55 -10.66
C ALA A 61 -5.84 -19.89 -11.96
N ILE A 62 -4.65 -20.52 -11.89
CA ILE A 62 -3.79 -20.83 -13.05
C ILE A 62 -3.43 -19.54 -13.82
N ILE A 63 -3.24 -18.43 -13.09
CA ILE A 63 -2.80 -17.15 -13.64
C ILE A 63 -1.30 -17.03 -13.36
N PRO A 64 -0.46 -16.69 -14.36
CA PRO A 64 0.95 -16.40 -14.14
C PRO A 64 1.10 -15.28 -13.11
N ALA A 65 1.82 -15.56 -12.02
CA ALA A 65 2.04 -14.61 -10.92
C ALA A 65 3.37 -13.84 -11.05
N GLU A 66 4.03 -13.95 -12.20
CA GLU A 66 5.32 -13.33 -12.46
C GLU A 66 5.15 -11.84 -12.76
N PHE A 67 6.08 -11.03 -12.26
CA PHE A 67 6.17 -9.63 -12.65
C PHE A 67 6.56 -9.55 -14.13
N LEU A 68 5.96 -8.60 -14.84
CA LEU A 68 6.36 -8.33 -16.22
C LEU A 68 7.79 -7.79 -16.19
N THR A 69 8.74 -8.67 -16.45
CA THR A 69 10.10 -8.27 -16.78
C THR A 69 10.01 -7.24 -17.88
N LYS A 70 10.53 -6.03 -17.65
CA LYS A 70 10.60 -5.01 -18.71
C LYS A 70 11.30 -5.67 -19.88
N ARG A 71 10.57 -5.91 -20.96
CA ARG A 71 11.18 -6.27 -22.24
C ARG A 71 12.16 -5.15 -22.51
N LYS A 72 13.47 -5.45 -22.49
CA LYS A 72 14.46 -4.56 -23.10
C LYS A 72 13.99 -4.43 -24.54
N GLU A 73 13.31 -3.34 -24.87
CA GLU A 73 13.23 -2.92 -26.25
C GLU A 73 14.69 -2.74 -26.64
N SER A 74 15.20 -3.71 -27.40
CA SER A 74 16.39 -3.50 -28.18
C SER A 74 16.06 -2.32 -29.07
N GLU A 75 16.53 -1.13 -28.71
CA GLU A 75 16.83 -0.12 -29.71
C GLU A 75 17.60 -0.86 -30.80
N GLU A 76 17.01 -0.99 -31.98
CA GLU A 76 17.69 -1.51 -33.15
C GLU A 76 18.88 -0.58 -33.39
N LEU A 77 20.04 -1.00 -32.87
CA LEU A 77 21.34 -0.41 -33.14
C LEU A 77 21.56 -0.48 -34.65
N PHE A 78 21.41 0.66 -35.30
CA PHE A 78 21.82 0.85 -36.67
C PHE A 78 23.36 0.86 -36.73
N TYR A 79 23.88 -0.17 -37.40
CA TYR A 79 25.24 -0.47 -37.85
C TYR A 79 26.22 -1.25 -36.94
N ASN A 80 26.60 -2.40 -37.51
CA ASN A 80 27.55 -3.44 -37.11
C ASN A 80 28.99 -2.95 -36.83
N GLU A 81 29.61 -3.54 -35.80
CA GLU A 81 31.03 -3.92 -35.82
C GLU A 81 31.23 -5.15 -34.90
N PRO A 82 31.95 -6.21 -35.30
CA PRO A 82 32.02 -7.45 -34.53
C PRO A 82 33.12 -7.35 -33.47
N GLN A 83 32.76 -7.51 -32.19
CA GLN A 83 33.73 -7.83 -31.14
C GLN A 83 33.34 -9.12 -30.42
N ASP A 84 34.19 -10.11 -30.68
CA ASP A 84 34.56 -11.31 -29.94
C ASP A 84 33.66 -11.83 -28.80
N GLU A 85 33.31 -13.10 -29.00
CA GLU A 85 32.78 -14.08 -28.06
C GLU A 85 33.34 -13.94 -26.64
N LYS A 86 32.48 -13.58 -25.69
CA LYS A 86 32.58 -14.11 -24.32
C LYS A 86 31.22 -14.59 -23.86
N MET A 87 31.13 -15.91 -23.70
CA MET A 87 30.09 -16.63 -22.99
C MET A 87 29.81 -15.93 -21.65
N ALA A 88 28.59 -15.43 -21.49
CA ALA A 88 28.01 -15.16 -20.17
C ALA A 88 26.87 -16.14 -20.01
N GLU A 89 27.23 -17.23 -19.37
CA GLU A 89 26.42 -18.36 -18.96
C GLU A 89 25.21 -17.87 -18.16
N SER A 90 24.04 -18.22 -18.66
CA SER A 90 22.80 -18.28 -17.90
C SER A 90 22.95 -19.28 -16.77
N THR A 91 23.03 -18.82 -15.54
CA THR A 91 22.82 -19.68 -14.37
C THR A 91 21.81 -19.03 -13.44
N ALA A 92 20.68 -19.71 -13.35
CA ALA A 92 19.59 -19.45 -12.44
C ALA A 92 19.98 -19.61 -10.97
N ASN A 93 19.11 -19.06 -10.12
CA ASN A 93 18.98 -19.26 -8.67
C ASN A 93 19.99 -18.56 -7.78
N ASP A 94 19.53 -17.45 -7.20
CA ASP A 94 19.50 -17.39 -5.74
C ASP A 94 18.15 -16.88 -5.24
N GLN A 95 17.39 -17.80 -4.63
CA GLN A 95 16.10 -17.55 -3.98
C GLN A 95 16.38 -16.90 -2.61
N SER A 96 16.63 -15.59 -2.56
CA SER A 96 16.63 -14.84 -1.29
C SER A 96 16.60 -13.31 -1.42
N ALA A 97 16.80 -12.76 -2.61
CA ALA A 97 16.60 -11.33 -2.85
C ALA A 97 15.17 -11.11 -3.37
N GLU A 98 14.39 -10.25 -2.71
CA GLU A 98 13.20 -9.66 -3.32
C GLU A 98 13.57 -9.21 -4.74
N SER A 99 12.83 -9.68 -5.74
CA SER A 99 13.15 -9.35 -7.13
C SER A 99 13.20 -7.83 -7.26
N GLU A 100 14.19 -7.27 -7.97
CA GLU A 100 14.28 -5.82 -8.19
C GLU A 100 12.95 -5.25 -8.73
N GLU A 101 12.20 -6.09 -9.45
CA GLU A 101 10.87 -5.81 -9.99
C GLU A 101 9.76 -5.79 -8.93
N GLU A 102 9.83 -6.66 -7.92
CA GLU A 102 8.94 -6.66 -6.76
C GLU A 102 9.13 -5.38 -5.95
N LEU A 103 10.38 -5.02 -5.67
CA LEU A 103 10.75 -3.79 -4.98
C LEU A 103 10.29 -2.55 -5.77
N ALA A 104 10.49 -2.55 -7.09
CA ALA A 104 10.03 -1.47 -7.94
C ALA A 104 8.50 -1.35 -7.95
N PHE A 105 7.77 -2.46 -8.02
CA PHE A 105 6.31 -2.45 -7.95
C PHE A 105 5.80 -1.97 -6.60
N MET A 106 6.38 -2.47 -5.51
CA MET A 106 6.09 -2.07 -4.15
C MET A 106 6.27 -0.57 -3.96
N GLN A 107 7.42 -0.02 -4.33
CA GLN A 107 7.73 1.40 -4.15
C GLN A 107 6.85 2.28 -5.05
N ASN A 108 6.75 1.97 -6.34
CA ASN A 108 6.07 2.84 -7.30
C ASN A 108 4.55 2.79 -7.21
N VAL A 109 4.00 1.73 -6.61
CA VAL A 109 2.55 1.49 -6.65
C VAL A 109 1.98 1.37 -5.25
N ILE A 110 2.42 0.38 -4.48
CA ILE A 110 1.82 0.10 -3.16
C ILE A 110 2.07 1.27 -2.21
N TYR A 111 3.33 1.69 -2.08
CA TYR A 111 3.70 2.77 -1.18
C TYR A 111 3.12 4.10 -1.60
N VAL A 112 3.13 4.43 -2.90
CA VAL A 112 2.49 5.65 -3.40
C VAL A 112 1.01 5.71 -2.99
N ILE A 113 0.27 4.60 -3.15
CA ILE A 113 -1.16 4.55 -2.80
C ILE A 113 -1.33 4.69 -1.29
N VAL A 114 -0.69 3.83 -0.50
CA VAL A 114 -0.91 3.79 0.96
C VAL A 114 -0.40 5.07 1.62
N ASP A 115 0.73 5.64 1.18
CA ASP A 115 1.29 6.87 1.72
C ASP A 115 0.41 8.09 1.37
N SER A 116 -0.23 8.10 0.19
CA SER A 116 -1.20 9.15 -0.15
C SER A 116 -2.42 9.13 0.78
N VAL A 117 -2.92 7.94 1.11
CA VAL A 117 -4.04 7.73 2.04
C VAL A 117 -3.63 8.13 3.45
N ILE A 118 -2.46 7.68 3.92
CA ILE A 118 -1.91 8.05 5.23
C ILE A 118 -1.77 9.57 5.34
N THR A 119 -1.25 10.23 4.31
CA THR A 119 -1.08 11.69 4.29
C THR A 119 -2.43 12.40 4.38
N GLY A 120 -3.42 11.96 3.60
CA GLY A 120 -4.77 12.51 3.64
C GLY A 120 -5.44 12.32 5.01
N LEU A 121 -5.34 11.12 5.58
CA LEU A 121 -5.88 10.80 6.89
C LEU A 121 -5.20 11.57 8.03
N THR A 122 -3.88 11.77 7.95
CA THR A 122 -3.11 12.52 8.95
C THR A 122 -3.62 13.96 9.03
N LYS A 123 -3.75 14.65 7.88
CA LYS A 123 -4.27 16.02 7.84
C LYS A 123 -5.66 16.13 8.46
N ARG A 124 -6.51 15.13 8.20
CA ARG A 124 -7.88 15.08 8.73
C ARG A 124 -7.89 14.81 10.23
N TYR A 125 -7.05 13.88 10.69
CA TYR A 125 -6.84 13.58 12.10
C TYR A 125 -6.34 14.82 12.86
N ASP A 126 -5.31 15.50 12.36
CA ASP A 126 -4.75 16.69 13.02
C ASP A 126 -5.80 17.80 13.16
N SER A 127 -6.60 18.00 12.10
CA SER A 127 -7.70 18.96 12.11
C SER A 127 -8.76 18.59 13.16
N ALA A 128 -9.26 17.35 13.15
CA ALA A 128 -10.26 16.88 14.10
C ALA A 128 -9.72 16.89 15.55
N ASN A 129 -8.46 16.50 15.75
CA ASN A 129 -7.82 16.49 17.05
C ASN A 129 -7.64 17.91 17.59
N SER A 130 -7.28 18.89 16.76
CA SER A 130 -7.19 20.29 17.19
C SER A 130 -8.53 20.84 17.70
N ILE A 131 -9.63 20.50 17.03
CA ILE A 131 -10.99 20.87 17.45
C ILE A 131 -11.35 20.13 18.73
N ASN A 132 -11.07 18.84 18.81
CA ASN A 132 -11.32 18.04 20.00
C ASN A 132 -10.59 18.61 21.21
N ASP A 133 -9.32 18.99 21.06
CA ASP A 133 -8.52 19.57 22.14
C ASP A 133 -9.07 20.92 22.58
N LEU A 134 -9.49 21.77 21.63
CA LEU A 134 -10.09 23.08 21.91
C LEU A 134 -11.39 22.96 22.72
N TYR A 135 -12.23 21.98 22.36
CA TYR A 135 -13.53 21.76 22.99
C TYR A 135 -13.53 20.65 24.05
N SER A 136 -12.35 20.11 24.39
CA SER A 136 -12.19 18.99 25.33
C SER A 136 -12.80 19.28 26.70
N PHE A 137 -12.83 20.56 27.10
CA PHE A 137 -13.44 21.02 28.34
C PHE A 137 -14.96 20.80 28.40
N LEU A 138 -15.67 20.76 27.27
CA LEU A 138 -17.12 20.53 27.23
C LEU A 138 -17.49 19.10 27.66
N TRP A 139 -16.62 18.14 27.36
CA TRP A 139 -16.83 16.72 27.64
C TRP A 139 -16.17 16.28 28.95
N ARG A 140 -15.32 17.13 29.54
CA ARG A 140 -14.60 16.89 30.79
C ARG A 140 -15.50 16.73 32.03
N TYR A 141 -16.77 17.16 31.91
CA TYR A 141 -17.80 17.10 32.95
C TYR A 141 -18.89 16.04 32.67
N LEU A 142 -18.73 15.25 31.61
CA LEU A 142 -19.65 14.16 31.23
C LEU A 142 -19.22 12.79 31.78
N ASN A 143 -18.20 12.76 32.64
CA ASN A 143 -17.78 11.58 33.42
C ASN A 143 -18.24 11.68 34.87
#